data_AF-A0A7J6TX56-F1
#
_entry.id   AF-A0A7J6TX56-F1
#
_cell.length_a   1.000
_cell.length_b   1.000
_cell.length_c   1.000
_cell.angle_alpha   90.00
_cell.angle_beta   90.00
_cell.angle_gamma   90.00
#
_symmetry.space_group_name_H-M   'P 1'
#
loop_
_entity.id
_entity.type
_entity.pdbx_description
1 polymer ?
#
loop_
_entity_poly.entity_id
_entity_poly.type
_entity_poly.pdbx_seq_one_letter_code
_entity_poly.pdbx_strand_id
1 'polypeptide(L)'
;VYAASPPVENRKEVTRADAAVAKRHLMVTSCTSRDQETDSYAWRSIWKTSRTEMGEFGVGIQLYFDFLLYLGVVLLVMAFMATPLLHKAAQGDLAGVGANVMVRTSIGNIGECGKFGELCTDVTYVPYRRLNPGSDVLLRERTPLYGGLDATAMVVLLSFALVFYAIHIKRVVRQQDEDNITPSDFSVHVMGLPRRLGTTPEEHHQYAHRLKEHFERLIGDMPAEEGERDPDQPIVCEVALARDYEGAVRNFLGQGKLYVRKHEMAAQVTALYAEGKT
;
A
#
# COMPACT_ATOMS: atom_id res chain seq x y z
N VAL A 1 -14.82 19.52 32.73
CA VAL A 1 -16.20 19.01 32.98
C VAL A 1 -16.96 19.15 31.67
N TYR A 2 -17.06 18.07 30.90
CA TYR A 2 -17.83 18.08 29.66
C TYR A 2 -19.30 17.92 30.04
N ALA A 3 -20.09 18.96 29.80
CA ALA A 3 -21.55 18.88 29.93
C ALA A 3 -22.05 17.81 28.95
N ALA A 4 -22.73 16.79 29.47
CA ALA A 4 -23.40 15.79 28.65
C ALA A 4 -24.37 16.51 27.70
N SER A 5 -24.17 16.35 26.39
CA SER A 5 -25.11 16.85 25.41
C SER A 5 -26.49 16.23 25.68
N PRO A 6 -27.57 17.02 25.67
CA PRO A 6 -28.90 16.48 25.90
C PRO A 6 -29.22 15.41 24.83
N PRO A 7 -29.99 14.36 25.19
CA PRO A 7 -30.39 13.36 24.23
C PRO A 7 -31.16 14.04 23.09
N VAL A 8 -30.70 13.83 21.86
CA VAL A 8 -31.32 14.37 20.65
C VAL A 8 -32.67 13.66 20.46
N GLU A 9 -33.72 14.21 21.05
CA GLU A 9 -35.10 13.72 21.01
C GLU A 9 -35.80 14.15 19.71
N ASN A 10 -35.15 13.90 18.57
CA ASN A 10 -35.69 14.19 17.24
C ASN A 10 -35.72 12.90 16.41
N ARG A 11 -36.62 11.99 16.80
CA ARG A 11 -36.95 10.79 16.03
C ARG A 11 -37.87 11.22 14.87
N LYS A 12 -37.32 11.95 13.90
CA LYS A 12 -38.02 12.16 12.61
C LYS A 12 -38.27 10.77 12.04
N GLU A 13 -39.53 10.45 11.79
CA GLU A 13 -39.90 9.20 11.13
C GLU A 13 -39.17 9.14 9.79
N VAL A 14 -38.24 8.21 9.64
CA VAL A 14 -37.49 8.00 8.40
C VAL A 14 -38.51 7.60 7.34
N THR A 15 -38.76 8.47 6.38
CA THR A 15 -39.73 8.19 5.32
C THR A 15 -39.15 7.15 4.37
N ARG A 16 -40.01 6.40 3.66
CA ARG A 16 -39.54 5.47 2.60
C ARG A 16 -38.71 6.18 1.53
N ALA A 17 -38.98 7.47 1.31
CA ALA A 17 -38.21 8.30 0.39
C ALA A 17 -36.76 8.49 0.88
N ASP A 18 -36.57 8.78 2.17
CA ASP A 18 -35.23 8.93 2.77
C ASP A 18 -34.43 7.61 2.69
N ALA A 19 -35.09 6.47 2.90
CA ALA A 19 -34.46 5.16 2.76
C ALA A 19 -34.02 4.86 1.31
N ALA A 20 -34.82 5.27 0.31
CA ALA A 20 -34.46 5.10 -1.09
C ALA A 20 -33.27 6.00 -1.49
N VAL A 21 -33.25 7.25 -1.01
CA VAL A 21 -32.13 8.18 -1.22
C VAL A 21 -30.85 7.65 -0.55
N ALA A 22 -30.94 7.17 0.70
CA ALA A 22 -29.81 6.59 1.41
C ALA A 22 -29.27 5.34 0.69
N LYS A 23 -30.14 4.47 0.17
CA LYS A 23 -29.74 3.30 -0.62
C LYS A 23 -29.06 3.70 -1.92
N ARG A 24 -29.59 4.70 -2.63
CA ARG A 24 -28.96 5.22 -3.85
C ARG A 24 -27.58 5.80 -3.56
N HIS A 25 -27.47 6.64 -2.52
CA HIS A 25 -26.21 7.19 -2.07
C HIS A 25 -25.22 6.08 -1.72
N LEU A 26 -25.65 5.05 -0.97
CA LEU A 26 -24.82 3.90 -0.66
C LEU A 26 -24.28 3.21 -1.93
N MET A 27 -25.12 2.94 -2.92
CA MET A 27 -24.67 2.29 -4.16
C MET A 27 -23.67 3.18 -4.91
N VAL A 28 -23.95 4.49 -5.00
CA VAL A 28 -23.08 5.48 -5.66
C VAL A 28 -21.71 5.58 -4.99
N THR A 29 -21.66 5.53 -3.65
CA THR A 29 -20.40 5.66 -2.90
C THR A 29 -19.72 4.32 -2.59
N SER A 30 -20.31 3.19 -2.98
CA SER A 30 -19.76 1.85 -2.74
C SER A 30 -19.05 1.30 -3.99
N CYS A 31 -18.36 0.17 -3.83
CA CYS A 31 -17.72 -0.59 -4.93
C CYS A 31 -18.75 -1.26 -5.86
N THR A 32 -19.57 -0.47 -6.54
CA THR A 32 -20.55 -0.92 -7.53
C THR A 32 -20.14 -0.46 -8.92
N SER A 33 -20.67 -1.12 -9.94
CA SER A 33 -20.56 -0.68 -11.33
C SER A 33 -21.94 -0.16 -11.76
N ARG A 34 -21.96 1.02 -12.37
CA ARG A 34 -23.19 1.62 -12.91
C ARG A 34 -23.35 1.18 -14.36
N ASP A 35 -24.46 0.52 -14.63
CA ASP A 35 -24.90 0.26 -15.99
C ASP A 35 -25.53 1.53 -16.57
N GLN A 36 -24.92 2.10 -17.62
CA GLN A 36 -25.36 3.36 -18.21
C GLN A 36 -26.71 3.23 -18.92
N GLU A 37 -27.06 2.05 -19.43
CA GLU A 37 -28.31 1.85 -20.18
C GLU A 37 -29.51 1.73 -19.24
N THR A 38 -29.35 1.02 -18.12
CA THR A 38 -30.45 0.72 -17.19
C THR A 38 -30.50 1.63 -15.97
N ASP A 39 -29.51 2.53 -15.80
CA ASP A 39 -29.25 3.33 -14.58
C ASP A 39 -29.24 2.46 -13.30
N SER A 40 -28.89 1.19 -13.44
CA SER A 40 -28.85 0.24 -12.33
C SER A 40 -27.42 0.06 -11.81
N TYR A 41 -27.30 -0.23 -10.52
CA TYR A 41 -26.02 -0.47 -9.87
C TYR A 41 -25.88 -1.95 -9.55
N ALA A 42 -24.82 -2.58 -10.04
CA ALA A 42 -24.47 -3.95 -9.72
C ALA A 42 -23.23 -4.00 -8.83
N TRP A 43 -23.21 -4.89 -7.84
CA TRP A 43 -22.01 -5.14 -7.04
C TRP A 43 -20.91 -5.71 -7.94
N ARG A 44 -19.72 -5.12 -7.85
CA ARG A 44 -18.55 -5.62 -8.58
C ARG A 44 -18.19 -7.02 -8.07
N SER A 45 -17.94 -7.96 -8.99
CA SER A 45 -17.63 -9.34 -8.62
C SER A 45 -16.17 -9.46 -8.20
N ILE A 46 -15.92 -10.12 -7.07
CA ILE A 46 -14.55 -10.37 -6.54
C ILE A 46 -13.66 -11.06 -7.59
N TRP A 47 -14.26 -11.92 -8.43
CA TRP A 47 -13.53 -12.73 -9.40
C TRP A 47 -13.42 -12.11 -10.80
N LYS A 48 -14.28 -11.13 -11.12
CA LYS A 48 -14.31 -10.52 -12.47
C LYS A 48 -13.74 -9.10 -12.52
N THR A 49 -13.71 -8.41 -11.40
CA THR A 49 -13.24 -7.02 -11.35
C THR A 49 -11.74 -6.98 -11.63
N SER A 50 -11.36 -6.27 -12.69
CA SER A 50 -9.95 -6.11 -13.03
C SER A 50 -9.24 -5.20 -12.02
N ARG A 51 -7.91 -5.34 -11.91
CA ARG A 51 -7.09 -4.50 -11.02
C ARG A 51 -7.08 -3.04 -11.47
N THR A 52 -7.18 -2.81 -12.78
CA THR A 52 -7.31 -1.48 -13.39
C THR A 52 -8.64 -0.81 -13.04
N GLU A 53 -9.74 -1.56 -13.01
CA GLU A 53 -11.04 -1.04 -12.55
C GLU A 53 -11.01 -0.62 -11.08
N MET A 54 -10.22 -1.29 -10.24
CA MET A 54 -10.06 -0.86 -8.85
C MET A 54 -9.25 0.44 -8.72
N GLY A 55 -8.48 0.80 -9.74
CA GLY A 55 -7.74 2.06 -9.83
C GLY A 55 -8.64 3.29 -9.77
N GLU A 56 -9.92 3.17 -10.16
CA GLU A 56 -10.94 4.22 -10.02
C GLU A 56 -11.10 4.72 -8.58
N PHE A 57 -10.86 3.85 -7.59
CA PHE A 57 -10.96 4.19 -6.16
C PHE A 57 -9.65 4.75 -5.58
N GLY A 58 -8.59 4.83 -6.41
CA GLY A 58 -7.30 5.41 -6.07
C GLY A 58 -6.14 4.46 -6.33
N VAL A 59 -5.01 5.05 -6.72
CA VAL A 59 -3.77 4.35 -7.10
C VAL A 59 -3.24 3.44 -6.01
N GLY A 60 -3.42 3.81 -4.73
CA GLY A 60 -2.99 3.00 -3.61
C GLY A 60 -3.68 1.64 -3.55
N ILE A 61 -4.97 1.57 -3.88
CA ILE A 61 -5.74 0.32 -3.86
C ILE A 61 -5.30 -0.59 -5.00
N GLN A 62 -5.12 -0.03 -6.21
CA GLN A 62 -4.59 -0.78 -7.34
C GLN A 62 -3.20 -1.36 -7.05
N LEU A 63 -2.28 -0.53 -6.54
CA LEU A 63 -0.93 -0.95 -6.16
C LEU A 63 -0.92 -2.04 -5.09
N TYR A 64 -1.84 -1.98 -4.12
CA TYR A 64 -1.98 -3.00 -3.08
C TYR A 64 -2.35 -4.37 -3.66
N PHE A 65 -3.36 -4.43 -4.53
CA PHE A 65 -3.76 -5.70 -5.15
C PHE A 65 -2.72 -6.22 -6.15
N ASP A 66 -2.07 -5.33 -6.90
CA ASP A 66 -0.92 -5.68 -7.73
C ASP A 66 0.20 -6.31 -6.90
N PHE A 67 0.54 -5.70 -5.77
CA PHE A 67 1.55 -6.21 -4.85
C PHE A 67 1.19 -7.61 -4.35
N LEU A 68 -0.03 -7.81 -3.87
CA LEU A 68 -0.48 -9.12 -3.37
C LEU A 68 -0.42 -10.20 -4.45
N LEU A 69 -0.86 -9.90 -5.66
CA LEU A 69 -0.85 -10.85 -6.76
C LEU A 69 0.59 -11.27 -7.11
N TYR A 70 1.47 -10.30 -7.32
CA TYR A 70 2.86 -10.60 -7.69
C TYR A 70 3.63 -11.24 -6.54
N LEU A 71 3.41 -10.81 -5.30
CA LEU A 71 3.97 -11.46 -4.12
C LEU A 71 3.51 -12.92 -4.03
N GLY A 72 2.23 -13.21 -4.31
CA GLY A 72 1.72 -14.58 -4.36
C GLY A 72 2.43 -15.45 -5.41
N VAL A 73 2.67 -14.90 -6.61
CA VAL A 73 3.44 -15.59 -7.66
C VAL A 73 4.88 -15.84 -7.23
N VAL A 74 5.54 -14.85 -6.63
CA VAL A 74 6.91 -14.98 -6.14
C VAL A 74 7.01 -16.03 -5.03
N LEU A 75 6.09 -16.02 -4.07
CA LEU A 75 6.02 -17.03 -3.01
C LEU A 75 5.77 -18.44 -3.58
N LEU A 76 4.99 -18.58 -4.65
CA LEU A 76 4.80 -19.85 -5.34
C LEU A 76 6.10 -20.35 -5.98
N VAL A 77 6.86 -19.47 -6.64
CA VAL A 77 8.18 -19.81 -7.19
C VAL A 77 9.15 -20.23 -6.07
N MET A 78 9.19 -19.48 -4.97
CA MET A 78 10.02 -19.83 -3.80
C MET A 78 9.60 -21.18 -3.20
N ALA A 79 8.30 -21.46 -3.11
CA ALA A 79 7.80 -22.73 -2.62
C ALA A 79 8.23 -23.90 -3.51
N PHE A 80 8.21 -23.72 -4.84
CA PHE A 80 8.73 -24.71 -5.79
C PHE A 80 10.23 -24.96 -5.58
N MET A 81 11.02 -23.90 -5.36
CA MET A 81 12.45 -24.01 -5.08
C MET A 81 12.77 -24.66 -3.73
N ALA A 82 11.91 -24.48 -2.72
CA ALA A 82 12.04 -25.11 -1.41
C ALA A 82 11.59 -26.59 -1.40
N THR A 83 10.84 -27.04 -2.42
CA THR A 83 10.26 -28.39 -2.47
C THR A 83 11.31 -29.52 -2.39
N PRO A 84 12.47 -29.47 -3.08
CA PRO A 84 13.50 -30.50 -2.95
C PRO A 84 14.03 -30.65 -1.52
N LEU A 85 14.23 -29.54 -0.81
CA LEU A 85 14.68 -29.54 0.57
C LEU A 85 13.62 -30.14 1.50
N LEU A 86 12.36 -29.70 1.35
CA LEU A 86 11.23 -30.23 2.12
C LEU A 86 11.02 -31.73 1.89
N HIS A 87 11.15 -32.17 0.65
CA HIS A 87 11.06 -33.59 0.29
C HIS A 87 12.16 -34.41 0.99
N LYS A 88 13.39 -33.88 1.06
CA LYS A 88 14.51 -34.55 1.72
C LYS A 88 14.42 -34.52 3.24
N ALA A 89 13.91 -33.43 3.80
CA ALA A 89 13.58 -33.37 5.23
C ALA A 89 12.53 -34.42 5.59
N ALA A 90 11.45 -34.54 4.80
CA ALA A 90 10.37 -35.49 5.05
C ALA A 90 10.80 -36.97 4.95
N GLN A 91 11.91 -37.25 4.26
CA GLN A 91 12.44 -38.61 4.07
C GLN A 91 13.39 -39.07 5.17
N GLY A 92 13.96 -38.18 5.99
CA GLY A 92 14.89 -38.61 7.02
C GLY A 92 14.21 -39.14 8.29
N ASP A 93 15.01 -39.81 9.12
CA ASP A 93 14.55 -40.68 10.21
C ASP A 93 14.80 -40.13 11.62
N LEU A 94 15.43 -38.95 11.72
CA LEU A 94 15.84 -38.36 13.00
C LEU A 94 14.66 -38.00 13.91
N ALA A 95 13.52 -37.61 13.33
CA ALA A 95 12.32 -37.19 14.04
C ALA A 95 11.65 -38.34 14.83
N GLY A 96 11.94 -39.60 14.49
CA GLY A 96 11.33 -40.75 15.12
C GLY A 96 9.89 -41.05 14.68
N VAL A 97 9.41 -42.23 15.05
CA VAL A 97 8.05 -42.70 14.74
C VAL A 97 7.05 -41.96 15.64
N GLY A 98 6.19 -41.13 15.05
CA GLY A 98 5.18 -40.35 15.78
C GLY A 98 5.46 -38.84 15.90
N ALA A 99 6.61 -38.35 15.41
CA ALA A 99 6.84 -36.91 15.34
C ALA A 99 5.81 -36.18 14.48
N ASN A 100 5.49 -34.95 14.88
CA ASN A 100 4.59 -34.08 14.15
C ASN A 100 5.16 -33.71 12.76
N VAL A 101 4.28 -33.25 11.87
CA VAL A 101 4.66 -32.86 10.51
C VAL A 101 5.75 -31.79 10.52
N MET A 102 5.68 -30.82 11.45
CA MET A 102 6.66 -29.73 11.55
C MET A 102 8.09 -30.23 11.81
N VAL A 103 8.27 -31.20 12.71
CA VAL A 103 9.59 -31.78 13.00
C VAL A 103 10.07 -32.60 11.79
N ARG A 104 9.18 -33.33 11.11
CA ARG A 104 9.51 -34.10 9.90
C ARG A 104 9.93 -33.22 8.72
N THR A 105 9.34 -32.04 8.58
CA THR A 105 9.70 -31.08 7.51
C THR A 105 10.83 -30.14 7.90
N SER A 106 11.39 -30.27 9.11
CA SER A 106 12.49 -29.42 9.57
C SER A 106 13.82 -29.84 8.93
N ILE A 107 14.74 -28.89 8.76
CA ILE A 107 16.09 -29.15 8.27
C ILE A 107 16.88 -30.14 9.15
N GLY A 108 16.51 -30.25 10.43
CA GLY A 108 17.10 -31.19 11.36
C GLY A 108 16.85 -32.64 10.94
N ASN A 109 15.69 -32.92 10.35
CA ASN A 109 15.27 -34.26 9.95
C ASN A 109 15.87 -34.73 8.63
N ILE A 110 16.75 -33.98 7.97
CA ILE A 110 17.32 -34.41 6.68
C ILE A 110 18.35 -35.52 6.91
N GLY A 111 18.25 -36.64 6.19
CA GLY A 111 19.25 -37.71 6.19
C GLY A 111 18.96 -38.84 7.17
N GLU A 112 19.85 -39.84 7.18
CA GLU A 112 19.72 -41.07 7.96
C GLU A 112 20.67 -41.07 9.17
N CYS A 113 20.13 -41.11 10.38
CA CYS A 113 20.86 -41.19 11.64
C CYS A 113 20.49 -42.44 12.47
N GLY A 114 19.84 -43.42 11.85
CA GLY A 114 19.34 -44.59 12.55
C GLY A 114 18.10 -44.26 13.39
N LYS A 115 17.48 -45.30 13.96
CA LYS A 115 16.27 -45.12 14.77
C LYS A 115 16.57 -44.17 15.92
N PHE A 116 15.87 -43.03 15.96
CA PHE A 116 16.03 -42.02 17.02
C PHE A 116 17.45 -41.47 17.18
N GLY A 117 18.26 -41.46 16.12
CA GLY A 117 19.60 -40.87 16.16
C GLY A 117 20.69 -41.77 16.77
N GLU A 118 20.45 -43.08 16.89
CA GLU A 118 21.42 -44.05 17.42
C GLU A 118 22.79 -44.00 16.71
N LEU A 119 22.85 -43.64 15.42
CA LEU A 119 24.09 -43.52 14.65
C LEU A 119 24.73 -42.13 14.74
N CYS A 120 24.02 -41.15 15.31
CA CYS A 120 24.42 -39.75 15.39
C CYS A 120 24.40 -39.26 16.84
N THR A 121 25.01 -40.03 17.76
CA THR A 121 25.08 -39.71 19.19
C THR A 121 25.94 -38.48 19.49
N ASP A 122 26.95 -38.23 18.66
CA ASP A 122 27.79 -37.04 18.72
C ASP A 122 27.46 -36.10 17.55
N VAL A 123 27.29 -34.81 17.89
CA VAL A 123 27.00 -33.70 16.97
C VAL A 123 28.06 -33.60 15.87
N THR A 124 29.28 -34.06 16.11
CA THR A 124 30.35 -34.09 15.10
C THR A 124 30.02 -34.97 13.89
N TYR A 125 29.19 -36.01 14.04
CA TYR A 125 28.80 -36.93 12.95
C TYR A 125 27.58 -36.48 12.16
N VAL A 126 26.80 -35.52 12.67
CA VAL A 126 25.58 -34.98 12.03
C VAL A 126 25.80 -34.55 10.57
N PRO A 127 26.91 -33.87 10.19
CA PRO A 127 27.15 -33.51 8.79
C PRO A 127 27.52 -34.70 7.89
N TYR A 128 28.04 -35.79 8.46
CA TYR A 128 28.55 -36.96 7.74
C TYR A 128 27.53 -38.08 7.60
N ARG A 129 26.28 -37.82 7.96
CA ARG A 129 25.20 -38.78 7.74
C ARG A 129 24.83 -38.92 6.28
N ARG A 130 24.26 -40.07 5.93
CA ARG A 130 23.81 -40.36 4.56
C ARG A 130 22.57 -39.54 4.23
N LEU A 131 22.48 -39.07 2.99
CA LEU A 131 21.33 -38.28 2.54
C LEU A 131 20.07 -39.14 2.36
N ASN A 132 20.23 -40.35 1.81
CA ASN A 132 19.13 -41.31 1.63
C ASN A 132 19.53 -42.70 2.14
N PRO A 133 18.57 -43.52 2.58
CA PRO A 133 18.80 -44.92 2.91
C PRO A 133 19.47 -45.66 1.75
N GLY A 134 20.58 -46.34 2.04
CA GLY A 134 21.32 -47.12 1.05
C GLY A 134 22.14 -46.31 0.03
N SER A 135 22.25 -44.98 0.19
CA SER A 135 23.13 -44.16 -0.65
C SER A 135 24.44 -43.82 0.07
N ASP A 136 25.54 -43.77 -0.69
CA ASP A 136 26.85 -43.33 -0.18
C ASP A 136 27.02 -41.79 -0.21
N VAL A 137 25.99 -41.07 -0.65
CA VAL A 137 26.02 -39.61 -0.74
C VAL A 137 25.86 -39.01 0.66
N LEU A 138 26.86 -38.26 1.10
CA LEU A 138 26.84 -37.60 2.40
C LEU A 138 26.00 -36.32 2.35
N LEU A 139 25.32 -36.00 3.45
CA LEU A 139 24.54 -34.78 3.57
C LEU A 139 25.40 -33.54 3.28
N ARG A 140 26.61 -33.48 3.85
CA ARG A 140 27.56 -32.37 3.66
C ARG A 140 27.86 -32.04 2.19
N GLU A 141 27.83 -33.02 1.29
CA GLU A 141 28.09 -32.81 -0.13
C GLU A 141 26.92 -32.12 -0.85
N ARG A 142 25.70 -32.29 -0.33
CA ARG A 142 24.47 -31.73 -0.91
C ARG A 142 23.95 -30.49 -0.16
N THR A 143 24.40 -30.25 1.06
CA THR A 143 24.06 -29.03 1.81
C THR A 143 24.34 -27.74 1.02
N PRO A 144 25.48 -27.58 0.30
CA PRO A 144 25.71 -26.38 -0.50
C PRO A 144 24.67 -26.17 -1.61
N LEU A 145 24.15 -27.26 -2.19
CA LEU A 145 23.10 -27.19 -3.21
C LEU A 145 21.79 -26.64 -2.62
N TYR A 146 21.37 -27.17 -1.46
CA TYR A 146 20.16 -26.69 -0.80
C TYR A 146 20.30 -25.25 -0.28
N GLY A 147 21.45 -24.92 0.28
CA GLY A 147 21.77 -23.53 0.66
C GLY A 147 21.77 -22.59 -0.55
N GLY A 148 22.26 -23.05 -1.70
CA GLY A 148 22.20 -22.31 -2.96
C GLY A 148 20.78 -22.07 -3.45
N LEU A 149 19.89 -23.07 -3.34
CA LEU A 149 18.47 -22.92 -3.68
C LEU A 149 17.78 -21.90 -2.77
N ASP A 150 18.02 -21.95 -1.46
CA ASP A 150 17.47 -20.99 -0.50
C ASP A 150 17.98 -19.57 -0.74
N ALA A 151 19.30 -19.41 -0.94
CA ALA A 151 19.89 -18.13 -1.30
C ALA A 151 19.31 -17.57 -2.61
N THR A 152 19.10 -18.42 -3.62
CA THR A 152 18.50 -18.01 -4.89
C THR A 152 17.04 -17.60 -4.69
N ALA A 153 16.26 -18.31 -3.87
CA ALA A 153 14.89 -17.92 -3.54
C ALA A 153 14.83 -16.55 -2.85
N MET A 154 15.79 -16.25 -1.95
CA MET A 154 15.93 -14.92 -1.35
C MET A 154 16.29 -13.84 -2.38
N VAL A 155 17.21 -14.14 -3.31
CA VAL A 155 17.54 -13.22 -4.41
C VAL A 155 16.32 -12.92 -5.28
N VAL A 156 15.48 -13.92 -5.58
CA VAL A 156 14.22 -13.73 -6.32
C VAL A 156 13.28 -12.78 -5.57
N LEU A 157 13.09 -12.97 -4.27
CA LEU A 157 12.24 -12.11 -3.44
C LEU A 157 12.77 -10.66 -3.39
N LEU A 158 14.07 -10.48 -3.17
CA LEU A 158 14.69 -9.15 -3.13
C LEU A 158 14.65 -8.46 -4.49
N SER A 159 14.88 -9.20 -5.57
CA SER A 159 14.78 -8.69 -6.94
C SER A 159 13.35 -8.25 -7.25
N PHE A 160 12.35 -9.03 -6.84
CA PHE A 160 10.95 -8.64 -6.93
C PHE A 160 10.67 -7.35 -6.16
N ALA A 161 11.08 -7.24 -4.89
CA ALA A 161 10.85 -6.05 -4.08
C ALA A 161 11.48 -4.80 -4.72
N LEU A 162 12.70 -4.93 -5.25
CA LEU A 162 13.40 -3.84 -5.94
C LEU A 162 12.69 -3.44 -7.23
N VAL A 163 12.34 -4.41 -8.10
CA VAL A 163 11.66 -4.16 -9.37
C VAL A 163 10.27 -3.57 -9.14
N PHE A 164 9.52 -4.12 -8.19
CA PHE A 164 8.19 -3.62 -7.84
C PHE A 164 8.27 -2.18 -7.33
N TYR A 165 9.17 -1.90 -6.38
CA TYR A 165 9.33 -0.57 -5.81
C TYR A 165 9.86 0.46 -6.82
N ALA A 166 10.95 0.13 -7.52
CA ALA A 166 11.65 1.09 -8.37
C ALA A 166 10.97 1.34 -9.71
N ILE A 167 10.32 0.31 -10.28
CA ILE A 167 9.78 0.35 -11.64
C ILE A 167 8.25 0.28 -11.63
N HIS A 168 7.66 -0.74 -11.00
CA HIS A 168 6.21 -0.98 -11.09
C HIS A 168 5.39 0.16 -10.47
N ILE A 169 5.73 0.58 -9.24
CA ILE A 169 5.04 1.69 -8.57
C ILE A 169 5.07 2.95 -9.43
N LYS A 170 6.25 3.36 -9.91
CA LYS A 170 6.39 4.57 -10.73
C LYS A 170 5.59 4.49 -12.03
N ARG A 171 5.61 3.33 -12.68
CA ARG A 171 4.87 3.09 -13.92
C ARG A 171 3.36 3.20 -13.71
N VAL A 172 2.83 2.55 -12.68
CA VAL A 172 1.38 2.55 -12.40
C VAL A 172 0.91 3.94 -11.96
N VAL A 173 1.68 4.64 -11.11
CA VAL A 173 1.36 6.02 -10.72
C VAL A 173 1.31 6.92 -11.94
N ARG A 174 2.35 6.88 -12.78
CA ARG A 174 2.40 7.69 -14.00
C ARG A 174 1.24 7.38 -14.94
N GLN A 175 0.94 6.10 -15.16
CA GLN A 175 -0.17 5.70 -16.02
C GLN A 175 -1.52 6.18 -15.46
N GLN A 176 -1.69 6.09 -14.14
CA GLN A 176 -2.91 6.54 -13.49
C GLN A 176 -3.08 8.08 -13.55
N ASP A 177 -1.99 8.83 -13.39
CA ASP A 177 -1.98 10.29 -13.54
C ASP A 177 -2.24 10.70 -15.01
N GLU A 178 -1.77 9.93 -15.99
CA GLU A 178 -2.05 10.15 -17.42
C GLU A 178 -3.51 9.82 -17.79
N ASP A 179 -4.08 8.77 -17.20
CA ASP A 179 -5.42 8.26 -17.53
C ASP A 179 -6.55 9.00 -16.77
N ASN A 180 -6.24 9.61 -15.61
CA ASN A 180 -7.26 10.21 -14.74
C ASN A 180 -6.92 11.66 -14.37
N ILE A 181 -7.80 12.57 -14.74
CA ILE A 181 -7.80 13.92 -14.21
C ILE A 181 -8.51 13.90 -12.86
N THR A 182 -7.77 14.17 -11.79
CA THR A 182 -8.27 14.15 -10.43
C THR A 182 -8.57 15.56 -9.93
N PRO A 183 -9.49 15.73 -8.96
CA PRO A 183 -9.68 17.03 -8.30
C PRO A 183 -8.38 17.59 -7.69
N SER A 184 -7.44 16.72 -7.31
CA SER A 184 -6.14 17.13 -6.80
C SER A 184 -5.35 17.99 -7.79
N ASP A 185 -5.47 17.71 -9.09
CA ASP A 185 -4.74 18.42 -10.16
C ASP A 185 -5.15 19.89 -10.28
N PHE A 186 -6.37 20.22 -9.84
CA PHE A 186 -6.90 21.59 -9.81
C PHE A 186 -7.04 22.15 -8.39
N SER A 187 -6.59 21.42 -7.38
CA SER A 187 -6.68 21.85 -5.99
C SER A 187 -5.39 22.53 -5.55
N VAL A 188 -5.53 23.66 -4.84
CA VAL A 188 -4.39 24.37 -4.24
C VAL A 188 -4.54 24.37 -2.74
N HIS A 189 -3.52 23.87 -2.05
CA HIS A 189 -3.49 23.90 -0.59
C HIS A 189 -2.82 25.19 -0.09
N VAL A 190 -3.63 26.09 0.46
CA VAL A 190 -3.16 27.37 0.99
C VAL A 190 -2.93 27.28 2.50
N MET A 191 -1.67 27.50 2.90
CA MET A 191 -1.24 27.43 4.29
C MET A 191 -0.96 28.83 4.87
N GLY A 192 -1.00 28.96 6.19
CA GLY A 192 -0.64 30.21 6.88
C GLY A 192 -1.75 31.26 6.93
N LEU A 193 -2.99 30.85 6.68
CA LEU A 193 -4.16 31.73 6.78
C LEU A 193 -4.35 32.27 8.22
N PRO A 194 -4.78 33.53 8.40
CA PRO A 194 -5.11 34.10 9.70
C PRO A 194 -6.07 33.20 10.49
N ARG A 195 -5.76 32.95 11.78
CA ARG A 195 -6.56 32.04 12.63
C ARG A 195 -8.00 32.50 12.83
N ARG A 196 -8.25 33.81 12.79
CA ARG A 196 -9.58 34.42 12.88
C ARG A 196 -9.67 35.55 11.85
N LEU A 197 -10.86 35.74 11.31
CA LEU A 197 -11.19 36.89 10.48
C LEU A 197 -11.94 37.88 11.36
N GLY A 198 -11.38 39.08 11.50
CA GLY A 198 -11.98 40.14 12.31
C GLY A 198 -12.05 39.86 13.81
N THR A 199 -12.87 40.65 14.52
CA THR A 199 -13.03 40.55 15.99
C THR A 199 -14.32 39.86 16.38
N THR A 200 -15.31 39.78 15.48
CA THR A 200 -16.63 39.22 15.76
C THR A 200 -16.76 37.77 15.26
N PRO A 201 -17.51 36.89 15.96
CA PRO A 201 -17.78 35.53 15.49
C PRO A 201 -18.46 35.46 14.12
N GLU A 202 -19.32 36.44 13.81
CA GLU A 202 -20.07 36.52 12.56
C GLU A 202 -19.14 36.72 11.35
N GLU A 203 -18.10 37.55 11.49
CA GLU A 203 -17.07 37.75 10.46
C GLU A 203 -16.30 36.45 10.20
N HIS A 204 -16.01 35.68 11.25
CA HIS A 204 -15.32 34.40 11.10
C HIS A 204 -16.17 33.33 10.41
N HIS A 205 -17.50 33.34 10.57
CA HIS A 205 -18.38 32.45 9.80
C HIS A 205 -18.34 32.72 8.29
N GLN A 206 -18.03 33.96 7.88
CA GLN A 206 -17.91 34.35 6.47
C GLN A 206 -16.51 34.10 5.89
N TYR A 207 -15.59 33.47 6.63
CA TYR A 207 -14.19 33.32 6.23
C TYR A 207 -14.03 32.65 4.87
N ALA A 208 -14.68 31.49 4.67
CA ALA A 208 -14.57 30.73 3.41
C ALA A 208 -15.06 31.55 2.21
N HIS A 209 -16.16 32.29 2.39
CA HIS A 209 -16.72 33.17 1.36
C HIS A 209 -15.78 34.33 1.01
N ARG A 210 -15.29 35.05 2.02
CA ARG A 210 -14.34 36.17 1.83
C ARG A 210 -13.03 35.70 1.18
N LEU A 211 -12.59 34.50 1.52
CA LEU A 211 -11.40 33.89 0.93
C LEU A 211 -11.63 33.52 -0.54
N LYS A 212 -12.80 32.97 -0.87
CA LYS A 212 -13.22 32.72 -2.25
C LYS A 212 -13.25 34.01 -3.08
N GLU A 213 -13.92 35.06 -2.60
CA GLU A 213 -13.94 36.38 -3.26
C GLU A 213 -12.53 36.98 -3.44
N HIS A 214 -11.63 36.71 -2.48
CA HIS A 214 -10.25 37.18 -2.57
C HIS A 214 -9.49 36.46 -3.67
N PHE A 215 -9.61 35.13 -3.78
CA PHE A 215 -8.98 34.37 -4.86
C PHE A 215 -9.57 34.69 -6.23
N GLU A 216 -10.90 34.87 -6.33
CA GLU A 216 -11.54 35.27 -7.58
C GLU A 216 -11.05 36.63 -8.07
N ARG A 217 -10.88 37.61 -7.18
CA ARG A 217 -10.28 38.91 -7.54
C ARG A 217 -8.82 38.79 -7.96
N LEU A 218 -8.01 38.07 -7.17
CA LEU A 218 -6.58 37.89 -7.49
C LEU A 218 -6.36 37.23 -8.84
N ILE A 219 -7.21 36.27 -9.21
CA ILE A 219 -7.10 35.55 -10.48
C ILE A 219 -7.77 36.32 -11.63
N GLY A 220 -8.85 37.06 -11.36
CA GLY A 220 -9.52 37.90 -12.35
C GLY A 220 -8.66 39.05 -12.87
N ASP A 221 -7.75 39.56 -12.05
CA ASP A 221 -6.79 40.60 -12.44
C ASP A 221 -5.62 40.07 -13.30
N MET A 222 -5.44 38.75 -13.41
CA MET A 222 -4.41 38.18 -14.26
C MET A 222 -4.85 38.20 -15.73
N PRO A 223 -3.97 38.61 -16.68
CA PRO A 223 -4.29 38.56 -18.09
C PRO A 223 -4.63 37.12 -18.44
N ALA A 224 -5.82 36.89 -19.00
CA ALA A 224 -6.20 35.58 -19.48
C ALA A 224 -5.16 35.13 -20.52
N GLU A 225 -4.46 34.03 -20.26
CA GLU A 225 -3.75 33.32 -21.33
C GLU A 225 -4.78 32.98 -22.41
N GLU A 226 -4.37 32.97 -23.68
CA GLU A 226 -5.19 32.98 -24.92
C GLU A 226 -6.16 31.78 -25.12
N GLY A 227 -6.60 31.12 -24.05
CA GLY A 227 -7.72 30.18 -24.05
C GLY A 227 -9.05 30.90 -23.86
N GLU A 228 -10.04 30.49 -24.66
CA GLU A 228 -11.43 30.94 -24.57
C GLU A 228 -12.03 30.46 -23.24
N ARG A 229 -11.90 31.30 -22.20
CA ARG A 229 -12.51 31.02 -20.89
C ARG A 229 -14.01 31.22 -21.01
N ASP A 230 -14.77 30.20 -20.67
CA ASP A 230 -16.22 30.31 -20.57
C ASP A 230 -16.56 31.37 -19.50
N PRO A 231 -17.19 32.50 -19.88
CA PRO A 231 -17.51 33.59 -18.95
C PRO A 231 -18.49 33.16 -17.86
N ASP A 232 -19.23 32.05 -18.07
CA ASP A 232 -20.22 31.56 -17.13
C ASP A 232 -19.63 30.58 -16.09
N GLN A 233 -18.38 30.12 -16.26
CA GLN A 233 -17.73 29.25 -15.28
C GLN A 233 -17.02 30.02 -14.16
N PRO A 234 -17.28 29.70 -12.88
CA PRO A 234 -16.59 30.33 -11.78
C PRO A 234 -15.10 29.95 -11.78
N ILE A 235 -14.25 30.95 -11.57
CA ILE A 235 -12.79 30.77 -11.46
C ILE A 235 -12.42 29.85 -10.30
N VAL A 236 -13.13 29.99 -9.18
CA VAL A 236 -12.92 29.21 -7.95
C VAL A 236 -14.20 28.42 -7.68
N CYS A 237 -14.14 27.11 -7.88
CA CYS A 237 -15.29 26.23 -7.63
C CYS A 237 -15.65 26.22 -6.13
N GLU A 238 -14.71 25.80 -5.29
CA GLU A 238 -14.94 25.58 -3.85
C GLU A 238 -13.73 26.03 -3.01
N VAL A 239 -14.02 26.49 -1.79
CA VAL A 239 -13.01 26.75 -0.76
C VAL A 239 -13.39 25.99 0.50
N ALA A 240 -12.63 24.95 0.81
CA ALA A 240 -12.79 24.16 2.03
C ALA A 240 -11.76 24.61 3.09
N LEU A 241 -12.24 24.94 4.29
CA LEU A 241 -11.39 25.29 5.43
C LEU A 241 -11.14 24.06 6.30
N ALA A 242 -9.90 23.55 6.27
CA ALA A 242 -9.46 22.51 7.18
C ALA A 242 -8.98 23.13 8.51
N ARG A 243 -9.51 22.65 9.64
CA ARG A 243 -9.02 23.08 10.96
C ARG A 243 -7.67 22.41 11.27
N ASP A 244 -6.69 23.24 11.63
CA ASP A 244 -5.43 22.77 12.20
C ASP A 244 -5.68 22.45 13.69
N TYR A 245 -5.99 21.19 14.00
CA TYR A 245 -6.22 20.72 15.36
C TYR A 245 -4.96 20.87 16.21
N GLU A 246 -4.84 21.98 16.95
CA GLU A 246 -3.71 22.28 17.85
C GLU A 246 -2.33 22.22 17.17
N GLY A 247 -2.27 22.52 15.87
CA GLY A 247 -1.01 22.43 15.11
C GLY A 247 -0.66 21.01 14.67
N ALA A 248 -1.51 20.00 14.91
CA ALA A 248 -1.22 18.62 14.52
C ALA A 248 -1.02 18.48 13.01
N VAL A 249 -1.86 19.14 12.20
CA VAL A 249 -1.74 19.11 10.73
C VAL A 249 -0.44 19.78 10.30
N ARG A 250 -0.14 20.93 10.92
CA ARG A 250 1.09 21.68 10.62
C ARG A 250 2.36 20.95 11.04
N ASN A 251 2.34 20.29 12.20
CA ASN A 251 3.45 19.48 12.68
C ASN A 251 3.69 18.29 11.76
N PHE A 252 2.63 17.63 11.31
CA PHE A 252 2.71 16.52 10.37
C PHE A 252 3.25 16.96 9.01
N LEU A 253 2.75 18.07 8.46
CA LEU A 253 3.26 18.67 7.22
C LEU A 253 4.72 19.15 7.37
N GLY A 254 5.07 19.69 8.53
CA GLY A 254 6.44 20.10 8.87
C GLY A 254 7.40 18.90 8.88
N GLN A 255 6.99 17.79 9.48
CA GLN A 255 7.73 16.53 9.43
C GLN A 255 7.88 16.03 7.99
N GLY A 256 6.83 16.11 7.18
CA GLY A 256 6.88 15.77 5.76
C GLY A 256 7.89 16.61 4.97
N LYS A 257 7.88 17.94 5.14
CA LYS A 257 8.86 18.85 4.50
C LYS A 257 10.30 18.57 4.93
N LEU A 258 10.51 18.32 6.22
CA LEU A 258 11.82 17.92 6.73
C LEU A 258 12.29 16.59 6.11
N TYR A 259 11.36 15.66 5.88
CA TYR A 259 11.65 14.39 5.24
C TYR A 259 12.07 14.56 3.76
N VAL A 260 11.34 15.37 3.00
CA VAL A 260 11.69 15.71 1.60
C VAL A 260 13.06 16.37 1.52
N ARG A 261 13.30 17.40 2.35
CA ARG A 261 14.60 18.10 2.37
C ARG A 261 15.75 17.18 2.78
N LYS A 262 15.52 16.26 3.71
CA LYS A 262 16.51 15.23 4.07
C LYS A 262 16.86 14.35 2.88
N HIS A 263 15.88 13.95 2.07
CA HIS A 263 16.12 13.17 0.85
C HIS A 263 16.86 13.96 -0.23
N GLU A 264 16.51 15.23 -0.44
CA GLU A 264 17.22 16.11 -1.38
C GLU A 264 18.68 16.30 -0.97
N MET A 265 18.95 16.57 0.31
CA MET A 265 20.32 16.68 0.82
C MET A 265 21.09 15.37 0.66
N ALA A 266 20.47 14.22 0.94
CA ALA A 266 21.11 12.91 0.75
C ALA A 266 21.46 12.66 -0.73
N ALA A 267 20.59 13.07 -1.65
CA ALA A 267 20.85 12.98 -3.09
C ALA A 267 22.01 13.88 -3.53
N GLN A 268 22.05 15.14 -3.04
CA GLN A 268 23.14 16.07 -3.32
C GLN A 268 24.49 15.57 -2.79
N VAL A 269 24.51 15.06 -1.55
CA VAL A 269 25.70 14.47 -0.95
C VAL A 269 26.18 13.27 -1.77
N THR A 270 25.27 12.40 -2.20
CA THR A 270 25.61 11.24 -3.05
C THR A 270 26.19 11.67 -4.40
N ALA A 271 25.66 12.74 -5.01
CA ALA A 271 26.18 13.30 -6.26
C ALA A 271 27.59 13.90 -6.08
N LEU A 272 27.86 14.63 -4.99
CA LEU A 272 29.19 15.18 -4.69
C LEU A 272 30.23 14.06 -4.49
N TYR A 273 29.87 12.98 -3.81
CA TYR A 273 30.74 11.81 -3.67
C TYR A 273 31.04 11.13 -5.02
N ALA A 274 30.07 11.06 -5.92
CA ALA A 274 30.27 10.51 -7.26
C ALA A 274 31.21 11.37 -8.13
N GLU A 275 31.28 12.68 -7.88
CA GLU A 275 32.18 13.61 -8.57
C GLU A 275 33.62 13.62 -8.03
N GLY A 276 33.92 12.83 -6.98
CA GLY A 276 35.26 12.81 -6.37
C GLY A 276 35.63 14.09 -5.62
N LYS A 277 34.64 14.93 -5.29
CA LYS A 277 34.80 16.11 -4.42
C LYS A 277 34.62 15.67 -2.97
N THR A 278 35.71 15.21 -2.35
CA THR A 278 35.79 15.02 -0.89
C THR A 278 36.30 16.26 -0.19
#